data_AF-A0A919T7Y9-F1
#
_entry.id   AF-A0A919T7Y9-F1
#
_cell.length_a   1.000
_cell.length_b   1.000
_cell.length_c   1.000
_cell.angle_alpha   90.00
_cell.angle_beta   90.00
_cell.angle_gamma   90.00
#
_symmetry.space_group_name_H-M   'P 1'
#
loop_
_entity.id
_entity.type
_entity.pdbx_description
1 polymer ?
#
loop_
_entity_poly.entity_id
_entity_poly.type
_entity_poly.pdbx_seq_one_letter_code
_entity_poly.pdbx_strand_id
1 'polypeptide(L)'
;MHGVSTNQLHTELLHRMLVARHFAERGVPVPVLEDLDFVIGLGEEAVLIGLSAALASTDALVRHHLPADHAGVPGSLVVCVHERPGRLPVSFRPALTTEEPEPASAEAIDGLDVEAVLACASRIARAVRSGGGTGLMELDVSGPADPIEILTVRMRAAHELDDNALRAIDGHATRQVLAALR
;
A
#
# COMPACT_ATOMS: atom_id res chain seq x y z
N MET A 1 19.77 14.47 -2.35
CA MET A 1 18.89 13.29 -2.39
C MET A 1 19.09 12.65 -3.76
N HIS A 2 19.78 11.50 -3.82
CA HIS A 2 19.87 10.75 -5.07
C HIS A 2 18.47 10.22 -5.36
N GLY A 3 17.85 10.66 -6.47
CA GLY A 3 16.56 10.15 -6.88
C GLY A 3 16.66 8.66 -7.12
N VAL A 4 15.85 7.86 -6.42
CA VAL A 4 15.69 6.43 -6.70
C VAL A 4 15.29 6.31 -8.17
N SER A 5 15.98 5.46 -8.94
CA SER A 5 15.61 5.27 -10.35
C SER A 5 14.28 4.54 -10.45
N THR A 6 13.53 4.78 -11.53
CA THR A 6 12.23 4.12 -11.78
C THR A 6 12.33 2.59 -11.69
N ASN A 7 13.37 2.00 -12.29
CA ASN A 7 13.62 0.55 -12.21
C ASN A 7 13.86 0.07 -10.76
N GLN A 8 14.63 0.81 -9.96
CA GLN A 8 14.84 0.47 -8.55
C GLN A 8 13.52 0.51 -7.77
N LEU A 9 12.68 1.51 -8.02
CA LEU A 9 11.35 1.61 -7.42
C LEU A 9 10.46 0.43 -7.83
N HIS A 10 10.38 0.09 -9.12
CA HIS A 10 9.56 -1.04 -9.58
C HIS A 10 10.01 -2.38 -9.00
N THR A 11 11.33 -2.60 -8.92
CA THR A 11 11.90 -3.82 -8.31
C THR A 11 11.50 -3.92 -6.83
N GLU A 12 11.58 -2.81 -6.10
CA GLU A 12 11.18 -2.74 -4.69
C GLU A 12 9.68 -3.00 -4.51
N LEU A 13 8.84 -2.35 -5.32
CA LEU A 13 7.39 -2.55 -5.29
C LEU A 13 7.01 -4.00 -5.59
N LEU A 14 7.58 -4.58 -6.65
CA LEU A 14 7.34 -5.97 -7.04
C LEU A 14 7.75 -6.93 -5.93
N HIS A 15 8.94 -6.74 -5.35
CA HIS A 15 9.43 -7.56 -4.25
C HIS A 15 8.47 -7.52 -3.05
N ARG A 16 8.06 -6.33 -2.62
CA ARG A 16 7.13 -6.17 -1.49
C ARG A 16 5.75 -6.74 -1.78
N MET A 17 5.25 -6.64 -3.01
CA MET A 17 3.97 -7.24 -3.41
C MET A 17 4.04 -8.77 -3.37
N LEU A 18 5.15 -9.36 -3.82
CA LEU A 18 5.36 -10.81 -3.72
C LEU A 18 5.43 -11.27 -2.27
N VAL A 19 6.13 -10.53 -1.38
CA VAL A 19 6.12 -10.81 0.06
C VAL A 19 4.68 -10.80 0.59
N ALA A 20 3.89 -9.78 0.28
CA ALA A 20 2.49 -9.69 0.70
C ALA A 20 1.65 -10.87 0.18
N ARG A 21 1.77 -11.24 -1.10
CA ARG A 21 1.11 -12.42 -1.70
C ARG A 21 1.47 -13.70 -0.94
N HIS A 22 2.75 -13.91 -0.63
CA HIS A 22 3.21 -15.10 0.08
C HIS A 22 2.63 -15.21 1.50
N PHE A 23 2.48 -14.10 2.23
CA PHE A 23 1.79 -14.10 3.51
C PHE A 23 0.28 -14.38 3.33
N ALA A 24 -0.38 -13.72 2.36
CA ALA A 24 -1.80 -13.89 2.09
C ALA A 24 -2.17 -15.34 1.69
N GLU A 25 -1.38 -15.99 0.83
CA GLU A 25 -1.55 -17.39 0.43
C GLU A 25 -1.45 -18.38 1.60
N ARG A 26 -0.76 -17.99 2.67
CA ARG A 26 -0.59 -18.79 3.89
C ARG A 26 -1.63 -18.44 4.97
N GLY A 27 -2.50 -17.46 4.73
CA GLY A 27 -3.53 -17.03 5.68
C GLY A 27 -2.96 -16.37 6.93
N VAL A 28 -1.77 -15.76 6.85
CA VAL A 28 -1.09 -15.10 7.97
C VAL A 28 -1.03 -13.58 7.74
N PRO A 29 -1.20 -12.75 8.78
CA PRO A 29 -1.05 -11.31 8.65
C PRO A 29 0.35 -10.92 8.17
N VAL A 30 0.43 -9.85 7.38
CA VAL A 30 1.72 -9.34 6.90
C VAL A 30 2.32 -8.44 7.98
N PRO A 31 3.55 -8.68 8.46
CA PRO A 31 4.20 -7.85 9.49
C PRO A 31 4.76 -6.57 8.85
N VAL A 32 3.88 -5.66 8.39
CA VAL A 32 4.30 -4.47 7.62
C VAL A 32 4.49 -3.24 8.48
N LEU A 33 3.80 -3.12 9.61
CA LEU A 33 4.01 -2.09 10.63
C LEU A 33 3.59 -2.68 12.00
N GLU A 34 4.28 -2.31 13.07
CA GLU A 34 4.32 -3.05 14.36
C GLU A 34 2.98 -3.23 15.10
N ASP A 35 1.84 -2.69 14.64
CA ASP A 35 0.57 -2.70 15.39
C ASP A 35 -0.69 -2.86 14.50
N LEU A 36 -0.63 -3.65 13.42
CA LEU A 36 -1.77 -3.76 12.50
C LEU A 36 -2.24 -5.20 12.29
N ASP A 37 -3.49 -5.45 12.66
CA ASP A 37 -4.33 -6.54 12.13
C ASP A 37 -4.70 -6.29 10.65
N PHE A 38 -3.72 -5.89 9.82
CA PHE A 38 -3.92 -5.71 8.39
C PHE A 38 -3.87 -7.08 7.71
N VAL A 39 -5.00 -7.78 7.73
CA VAL A 39 -5.20 -8.99 6.92
C VAL A 39 -5.48 -8.55 5.48
N ILE A 40 -4.72 -9.12 4.55
CA ILE A 40 -4.77 -8.79 3.11
C ILE A 40 -5.49 -9.91 2.40
N GLY A 41 -6.51 -9.57 1.61
CA GLY A 41 -7.09 -10.50 0.65
C GLY A 41 -6.14 -10.73 -0.52
N LEU A 42 -6.15 -11.93 -1.10
CA LEU A 42 -5.48 -12.15 -2.38
C LEU A 42 -5.95 -11.11 -3.41
N GLY A 43 -5.01 -10.44 -4.08
CA GLY A 43 -5.30 -9.39 -5.07
C GLY A 43 -5.28 -7.96 -4.52
N GLU A 44 -5.06 -7.75 -3.22
CA GLU A 44 -4.94 -6.41 -2.62
C GLU A 44 -3.48 -5.97 -2.43
N GLU A 45 -2.51 -6.65 -3.07
CA GLU A 45 -1.09 -6.36 -2.88
C GLU A 45 -0.73 -4.93 -3.31
N ALA A 46 -1.31 -4.46 -4.42
CA ALA A 46 -1.11 -3.10 -4.90
C ALA A 46 -1.62 -2.05 -3.90
N VAL A 47 -2.73 -2.33 -3.21
CA VAL A 47 -3.31 -1.45 -2.19
C VAL A 47 -2.36 -1.33 -1.00
N LEU A 48 -1.98 -2.45 -0.38
CA LEU A 48 -1.06 -2.42 0.77
C LEU A 48 0.25 -1.74 0.40
N ILE A 49 0.88 -2.18 -0.69
CA ILE A 49 2.23 -1.75 -1.02
C ILE A 49 2.25 -0.31 -1.52
N GLY A 50 1.28 0.08 -2.35
CA GLY A 50 1.15 1.45 -2.82
C GLY A 50 0.91 2.44 -1.68
N LEU A 51 0.00 2.10 -0.75
CA LEU A 51 -0.26 2.93 0.43
C LEU A 51 0.97 2.98 1.35
N SER A 52 1.50 1.82 1.77
CA SER A 52 2.63 1.78 2.72
C SER A 52 3.92 2.40 2.16
N ALA A 53 4.14 2.38 0.84
CA ALA A 53 5.27 3.05 0.21
C ALA A 53 5.13 4.59 0.19
N ALA A 54 3.91 5.14 0.34
CA ALA A 54 3.67 6.58 0.47
C ALA A 54 3.87 7.12 1.89
N LEU A 55 4.03 6.22 2.87
CA LEU A 55 4.07 6.55 4.30
C LEU A 55 5.49 6.60 4.86
N ALA A 56 5.66 7.47 5.85
CA ALA A 56 6.85 7.49 6.69
C ALA A 56 6.76 6.39 7.74
N SER A 57 7.90 6.00 8.32
CA SER A 57 7.94 4.97 9.38
C SER A 57 7.20 5.36 10.67
N THR A 58 6.84 6.64 10.83
CA THR A 58 6.06 7.16 11.95
C THR A 58 4.55 7.17 11.71
N ASP A 59 4.11 6.91 10.48
CA ASP A 59 2.70 6.91 10.11
C ASP A 59 2.06 5.55 10.41
N ALA A 60 0.74 5.56 10.57
CA ALA A 60 -0.07 4.36 10.74
C ALA A 60 -0.93 4.10 9.50
N LEU A 61 -0.98 2.84 9.06
CA LEU A 61 -1.87 2.37 7.99
C LEU A 61 -2.87 1.36 8.56
N VAL A 62 -4.10 1.75 8.81
CA VAL A 62 -5.07 0.91 9.51
C VAL A 62 -6.12 0.38 8.55
N ARG A 63 -6.53 -0.87 8.74
CA ARG A 63 -7.75 -1.42 8.15
C ARG A 63 -8.80 -1.41 9.24
N HIS A 64 -9.96 -0.82 8.97
CA HIS A 64 -10.99 -0.49 9.97
C HIS A 64 -10.57 0.60 10.95
N HIS A 65 -11.56 1.22 11.59
CA HIS A 65 -11.37 2.39 12.44
C HIS A 65 -10.41 2.08 13.59
N LEU A 66 -9.29 2.80 13.65
CA LEU A 66 -8.33 2.73 14.76
C LEU A 66 -9.02 3.16 16.06
N PRO A 67 -8.88 2.43 17.18
CA PRO A 67 -9.42 2.89 18.45
C PRO A 67 -8.81 4.24 18.84
N ALA A 68 -9.60 5.08 19.51
CA ALA A 68 -9.28 6.48 19.80
C ALA A 68 -8.02 6.67 20.68
N ASP A 69 -7.50 5.60 21.26
CA ASP A 69 -6.33 5.58 22.13
C ASP A 69 -4.99 5.45 21.39
N HIS A 70 -4.99 5.09 20.10
CA HIS A 70 -3.81 5.15 19.25
C HIS A 70 -3.60 6.60 18.77
N ALA A 71 -3.24 7.44 19.73
CA ALA A 71 -2.74 8.77 19.50
C ALA A 71 -1.37 8.63 18.81
N GLY A 72 -1.36 8.57 17.48
CA GLY A 72 -0.13 8.56 16.68
C GLY A 72 0.80 9.73 17.05
N VAL A 73 2.05 9.69 16.62
CA VAL A 73 3.02 10.72 17.01
C VAL A 73 2.71 12.08 16.35
N PRO A 74 2.96 13.23 17.01
CA PRO A 74 2.76 14.54 16.39
C PRO A 74 3.48 14.64 15.03
N GLY A 75 2.76 15.09 14.00
CA GLY A 75 3.28 15.22 12.64
C GLY A 75 3.22 13.95 11.78
N SER A 76 2.80 12.82 12.34
CA SER A 76 2.49 11.60 11.58
C SER A 76 1.09 11.65 10.94
N LEU A 77 0.86 10.72 10.02
CA LEU A 77 -0.43 10.46 9.40
C LEU A 77 -1.06 9.18 9.94
N VAL A 78 -2.38 9.18 10.02
CA VAL A 78 -3.19 7.96 10.10
C VAL A 78 -3.91 7.81 8.77
N VAL A 79 -3.67 6.68 8.10
CA VAL A 79 -4.32 6.30 6.86
C VAL A 79 -5.24 5.14 7.13
N CYS A 80 -6.54 5.30 6.91
CA CYS A 80 -7.53 4.28 7.18
C CYS A 80 -8.14 3.76 5.88
N VAL A 81 -8.01 2.46 5.64
CA VAL A 81 -8.69 1.74 4.55
C VAL A 81 -10.03 1.25 5.07
N HIS A 82 -11.10 1.66 4.38
CA HIS A 82 -12.47 1.28 4.68
C HIS A 82 -12.91 0.17 3.74
N GLU A 83 -13.67 -0.79 4.23
CA GLU A 83 -14.18 -1.87 3.39
C GLU A 83 -15.51 -1.49 2.76
N ARG A 84 -15.54 -1.44 1.43
CA ARG A 84 -16.78 -1.60 0.65
C ARG A 84 -16.56 -2.65 -0.45
N PRO A 85 -17.59 -3.43 -0.82
CA PRO A 85 -17.43 -4.42 -1.89
C PRO A 85 -16.95 -3.78 -3.20
N GLY A 86 -15.82 -4.25 -3.72
CA GLY A 86 -15.21 -3.76 -4.98
C GLY A 86 -14.59 -2.37 -4.92
N ARG A 87 -14.75 -1.63 -3.82
CA ARG A 87 -14.21 -0.27 -3.64
C ARG A 87 -13.65 -0.10 -2.24
N LEU A 88 -12.42 0.39 -2.12
CA LEU A 88 -11.81 0.66 -0.83
C LEU A 88 -11.60 2.17 -0.68
N PRO A 89 -12.50 2.88 0.00
CA PRO A 89 -12.24 4.25 0.41
C PRO A 89 -11.04 4.30 1.33
N VAL A 90 -10.19 5.29 1.17
CA VAL A 90 -9.03 5.51 2.02
C VAL A 90 -9.06 6.95 2.50
N SER A 91 -9.03 7.12 3.82
CA SER A 91 -8.91 8.43 4.45
C SER A 91 -7.50 8.67 4.96
N PHE A 92 -7.04 9.91 4.82
CA PHE A 92 -5.77 10.40 5.34
C PHE A 92 -6.06 11.51 6.33
N ARG A 93 -5.51 11.43 7.53
CA ARG A 93 -5.62 12.49 8.52
C ARG A 93 -4.31 12.68 9.28
N PRO A 94 -4.02 13.90 9.76
CA PRO A 94 -2.98 14.07 10.77
C PRO A 94 -3.26 13.20 11.98
N ALA A 95 -2.23 12.65 12.61
CA ALA A 95 -2.37 12.06 13.93
C ALA A 95 -2.87 13.12 14.92
N LEU A 96 -3.58 12.69 15.97
CA LEU A 96 -4.14 13.52 17.04
C LEU A 96 -5.32 14.42 16.65
N THR A 97 -5.77 14.42 15.38
CA THR A 97 -7.06 15.04 15.02
C THR A 97 -8.22 14.06 15.23
N THR A 98 -9.34 14.60 15.73
CA THR A 98 -10.64 13.91 15.79
C THR A 98 -11.52 14.24 14.60
N GLU A 99 -11.06 15.10 13.68
CA GLU A 99 -11.79 15.39 12.45
C GLU A 99 -11.78 14.16 11.56
N GLU A 100 -12.95 13.54 11.41
CA GLU A 100 -13.18 12.61 10.32
C GLU A 100 -13.33 13.40 9.02
N PRO A 101 -12.68 12.96 7.92
CA PRO A 101 -12.97 13.56 6.63
C PRO A 101 -14.44 13.37 6.30
N GLU A 102 -15.15 14.47 6.05
CA GLU A 102 -16.48 14.37 5.43
C GLU A 102 -16.34 13.62 4.10
N PRO A 103 -17.20 12.63 3.80
CA PRO A 103 -17.12 11.84 2.59
C PRO A 103 -17.48 12.72 1.38
N ALA A 104 -16.51 13.47 0.89
CA ALA A 104 -16.56 14.08 -0.43
C ALA A 104 -16.30 13.00 -1.49
N SER A 105 -16.92 13.17 -2.66
CA SER A 105 -16.65 12.36 -3.85
C SER A 105 -15.15 12.37 -4.15
N ALA A 106 -14.47 11.27 -3.85
CA ALA A 106 -13.07 11.09 -4.18
C ALA A 106 -12.91 10.58 -5.61
N GLU A 107 -11.80 10.92 -6.25
CA GLU A 107 -11.40 10.33 -7.53
C GLU A 107 -11.23 8.81 -7.36
N ALA A 108 -11.84 8.03 -8.25
CA ALA A 108 -11.64 6.59 -8.31
C ALA A 108 -10.28 6.29 -8.95
N ILE A 109 -9.44 5.57 -8.21
CA ILE A 109 -8.10 5.16 -8.60
C ILE A 109 -8.11 3.65 -8.83
N ASP A 110 -7.42 3.18 -9.87
CA ASP A 110 -7.23 1.74 -10.06
C ASP A 110 -6.44 1.16 -8.88
N GLY A 111 -7.11 0.38 -8.05
CA GLY A 111 -6.55 -0.26 -6.86
C GLY A 111 -5.69 -1.48 -7.18
N LEU A 112 -5.71 -1.97 -8.43
CA LEU A 112 -4.87 -3.06 -8.91
C LEU A 112 -3.53 -2.54 -9.47
N ASP A 113 -3.43 -1.24 -9.75
CA ASP A 113 -2.19 -0.60 -10.21
C ASP A 113 -1.43 0.06 -9.05
N VAL A 114 -0.39 -0.62 -8.57
CA VAL A 114 0.43 -0.14 -7.43
C VAL A 114 1.04 1.24 -7.67
N GLU A 115 1.35 1.60 -8.91
CA GLU A 115 1.90 2.92 -9.23
C GLU A 115 0.83 4.00 -9.12
N ALA A 116 -0.40 3.72 -9.55
CA ALA A 116 -1.53 4.63 -9.41
C ALA A 116 -1.88 4.87 -7.93
N VAL A 117 -1.91 3.79 -7.13
CA VAL A 117 -2.11 3.85 -5.69
C VAL A 117 -1.01 4.69 -5.04
N LEU A 118 0.26 4.38 -5.28
CA LEU A 118 1.40 5.10 -4.71
C LEU A 118 1.41 6.59 -5.09
N ALA A 119 1.17 6.92 -6.36
CA ALA A 119 1.18 8.29 -6.83
C ALA A 119 0.07 9.12 -6.16
N CYS A 120 -1.14 8.58 -6.08
CA CYS A 120 -2.26 9.27 -5.46
C CYS A 120 -2.06 9.41 -3.94
N ALA A 121 -1.69 8.32 -3.26
CA ALA A 121 -1.41 8.32 -1.83
C ALA A 121 -0.30 9.30 -1.45
N SER A 122 0.79 9.34 -2.21
CA SER A 122 1.90 10.28 -2.00
C SER A 122 1.47 11.74 -2.15
N ARG A 123 0.60 12.02 -3.12
CA ARG A 123 0.03 13.36 -3.35
C ARG A 123 -0.83 13.80 -2.17
N ILE A 124 -1.74 12.94 -1.72
CA ILE A 124 -2.63 13.22 -0.59
C ILE A 124 -1.85 13.37 0.71
N ALA A 125 -0.95 12.43 1.01
CA ALA A 125 -0.10 12.49 2.20
C ALA A 125 0.72 13.78 2.26
N ARG A 126 1.26 14.24 1.12
CA ARG A 126 1.95 15.54 1.05
C ARG A 126 1.01 16.70 1.33
N ALA A 127 -0.18 16.72 0.75
CA ALA A 127 -1.16 17.78 0.95
C ALA A 127 -1.58 17.89 2.43
N VAL A 128 -1.90 16.75 3.07
CA VAL A 128 -2.24 16.69 4.50
C VAL A 128 -1.11 17.22 5.36
N ARG A 129 0.13 16.76 5.14
CA ARG A 129 1.31 17.24 5.88
C ARG A 129 1.59 18.73 5.69
N SER A 130 1.21 19.31 4.55
CA SER A 130 1.33 20.75 4.30
C SER A 130 0.22 21.60 4.94
N GLY A 131 -0.65 21.00 5.76
CA GLY A 131 -1.76 21.69 6.43
C GLY A 131 -3.05 21.72 5.63
N GLY A 132 -3.19 20.88 4.60
CA GLY A 132 -4.38 20.78 3.76
C GLY A 132 -5.62 20.15 4.43
N GLY A 133 -5.58 19.88 5.75
CA GLY A 133 -6.64 19.18 6.47
C GLY A 133 -6.61 17.68 6.25
N THR A 134 -7.76 17.04 6.09
CA THR A 134 -7.91 15.62 5.79
C THR A 134 -7.93 15.35 4.28
N GLY A 135 -7.68 14.10 3.88
CA GLY A 135 -7.67 13.67 2.48
C GLY A 135 -8.45 12.40 2.25
N LEU A 136 -8.94 12.21 1.02
CA LEU A 136 -9.72 11.04 0.60
C LEU A 136 -9.27 10.54 -0.77
N MET A 137 -9.27 9.22 -0.95
CA MET A 137 -9.21 8.56 -2.25
C MET A 137 -10.15 7.35 -2.25
N GLU A 138 -10.60 6.92 -3.43
CA GLU A 138 -11.36 5.68 -3.57
C GLU A 138 -10.58 4.72 -4.48
N LEU A 139 -10.27 3.52 -3.98
CA LEU A 139 -9.57 2.49 -4.75
C LEU A 139 -10.59 1.53 -5.36
N ASP A 140 -10.57 1.37 -6.67
CA ASP A 140 -11.36 0.37 -7.38
C ASP A 140 -10.58 -0.95 -7.44
N VAL A 141 -11.06 -1.97 -6.73
CA VAL A 141 -10.45 -3.31 -6.67
C VAL A 141 -11.36 -4.36 -7.32
N SER A 142 -12.35 -3.92 -8.10
CA SER A 142 -13.35 -4.81 -8.70
C SER A 142 -12.87 -5.54 -9.95
N GLY A 143 -11.71 -5.17 -10.49
CA GLY A 143 -11.14 -5.77 -11.70
C GLY A 143 -10.68 -7.22 -11.49
N PRO A 144 -10.68 -8.05 -12.54
CA PRO A 144 -10.26 -9.45 -12.46
C PRO A 144 -8.74 -9.66 -12.59
N ALA A 145 -7.98 -8.58 -12.82
CA ALA A 145 -6.55 -8.66 -13.10
C ALA A 145 -5.72 -8.88 -11.83
N ASP A 146 -4.62 -9.61 -11.94
CA ASP A 146 -3.66 -9.75 -10.84
C ASP A 146 -2.76 -8.50 -10.78
N PRO A 147 -2.69 -7.78 -9.64
CA PRO A 147 -1.87 -6.58 -9.52
C PRO A 147 -0.37 -6.84 -9.74
N ILE A 148 0.14 -8.03 -9.40
CA ILE A 148 1.54 -8.41 -9.68
C ILE A 148 1.73 -8.60 -11.19
N GLU A 149 0.76 -9.17 -11.89
CA GLU A 149 0.81 -9.31 -13.35
C GLU A 149 0.84 -7.93 -14.04
N ILE A 150 0.01 -6.98 -13.59
CA ILE A 150 -0.01 -5.61 -14.12
C ILE A 150 1.39 -4.98 -14.07
N LEU A 151 2.05 -5.02 -12.90
CA LEU A 151 3.38 -4.44 -12.75
C LEU A 151 4.43 -5.20 -13.56
N THR A 152 4.43 -6.54 -13.52
CA THR A 152 5.45 -7.34 -14.25
C THR A 152 5.34 -7.20 -15.76
N VAL A 153 4.13 -7.07 -16.32
CA VAL A 153 3.93 -6.77 -17.75
C VAL A 153 4.55 -5.42 -18.11
N ARG A 154 4.33 -4.40 -17.28
CA ARG A 154 4.89 -3.06 -17.49
C ARG A 154 6.42 -3.06 -17.42
N MET A 155 6.99 -3.71 -16.40
CA MET A 155 8.45 -3.83 -16.25
C MET A 155 9.09 -4.60 -17.42
N ARG A 156 8.45 -5.66 -17.93
CA ARG A 156 8.93 -6.39 -19.13
C ARG A 156 8.92 -5.51 -20.37
N ALA A 157 7.84 -4.75 -20.59
CA ALA A 157 7.73 -3.81 -21.70
C ALA A 157 8.80 -2.71 -21.64
N ALA A 158 9.21 -2.31 -20.44
CA ALA A 158 10.29 -1.35 -20.21
C ALA A 158 11.70 -1.98 -20.23
N HIS A 159 11.84 -3.29 -20.48
CA HIS A 159 13.09 -4.05 -20.39
C HIS A 159 13.76 -3.99 -19.00
N GLU A 160 12.97 -3.82 -17.95
CA GLU A 160 13.43 -3.77 -16.56
C GLU A 160 13.38 -5.14 -15.87
N LEU A 161 12.62 -6.08 -16.43
CA LEU A 161 12.39 -7.40 -15.86
C LEU A 161 12.44 -8.50 -16.93
N ASP A 162 13.21 -9.55 -16.64
CA ASP A 162 13.15 -10.82 -17.37
C ASP A 162 12.72 -11.96 -16.42
N ASP A 163 12.52 -13.16 -16.98
CA ASP A 163 12.05 -14.32 -16.21
C ASP A 163 13.09 -14.85 -15.20
N ASN A 164 14.38 -14.55 -15.39
CA ASN A 164 15.42 -14.90 -14.40
C ASN A 164 15.35 -13.95 -13.20
N ALA A 165 15.23 -12.66 -13.46
CA ALA A 165 15.07 -11.62 -12.46
C ALA A 165 13.79 -11.83 -11.65
N LEU A 166 12.64 -12.09 -12.30
CA LEU A 166 11.38 -12.37 -11.60
C LEU A 166 11.52 -13.57 -10.65
N ARG A 167 12.10 -14.69 -11.13
CA ARG A 167 12.34 -15.87 -10.28
C ARG A 167 13.27 -15.59 -9.11
N ALA A 168 14.28 -14.74 -9.31
CA ALA A 168 15.20 -14.37 -8.24
C ALA A 168 14.51 -13.52 -7.16
N ILE A 169 13.69 -12.55 -7.57
CA ILE A 169 12.91 -11.69 -6.66
C ILE A 169 11.90 -12.52 -5.88
N ASP A 170 11.11 -13.36 -6.57
CA ASP A 170 10.11 -14.23 -5.94
C ASP A 170 10.74 -15.24 -4.96
N GLY A 171 11.87 -15.85 -5.36
CA GLY A 171 12.64 -16.73 -4.49
C GLY A 171 13.18 -16.01 -3.24
N HIS A 172 13.53 -14.72 -3.36
CA HIS A 172 13.93 -13.91 -2.20
C HIS A 172 12.75 -13.60 -1.28
N ALA A 173 11.62 -13.14 -1.83
CA ALA A 173 10.39 -12.87 -1.09
C ALA A 173 9.91 -14.11 -0.30
N THR A 174 9.93 -15.29 -0.95
CA THR A 174 9.60 -16.57 -0.32
C THR A 174 10.49 -16.85 0.90
N ARG A 175 11.81 -16.68 0.76
CA ARG A 175 12.76 -16.89 1.87
C ARG A 175 12.52 -15.93 3.02
N GLN A 176 12.18 -14.67 2.74
CA GLN A 176 11.86 -13.68 3.76
C GLN A 176 10.62 -14.10 4.56
N VAL A 177 9.54 -14.48 3.88
CA VAL A 177 8.30 -14.94 4.55
C VAL A 177 8.58 -16.18 5.41
N LEU A 178 9.32 -17.16 4.88
CA LEU A 178 9.68 -18.37 5.63
C LEU A 178 10.58 -18.08 6.84
N ALA A 179 11.40 -17.02 6.80
CA ALA A 179 12.22 -16.61 7.93
C ALA A 179 11.38 -15.92 9.02
N ALA A 180 10.36 -15.14 8.63
CA ALA A 180 9.47 -14.43 9.56
C ALA A 180 8.48 -15.36 10.30
N LEU A 181 8.22 -16.55 9.76
CA LEU A 181 7.30 -17.54 10.35
C LEU A 181 7.99 -18.56 11.28
N ARG A 182 9.30 -18.40 11.55
CA ARG A 182 10.08 -19.27 12.45
C ARG A 182 10.25 -18.62 13.81
#